data_AF-A0A418GRH9-F1
#
_entry.id   AF-A0A418GRH9-F1
#
_cell.length_a   1.000
_cell.length_b   1.000
_cell.length_c   1.000
_cell.angle_alpha   90.00
_cell.angle_beta   90.00
_cell.angle_gamma   90.00
#
_symmetry.space_group_name_H-M   'P 1'
#
loop_
_entity.id
_entity.type
_entity.pdbx_description
1 polymer ?
#
loop_
_entity_poly.entity_id
_entity_poly.type
_entity_poly.pdbx_seq_one_letter_code
_entity_poly.pdbx_strand_id
1 'polypeptide(L)'
;TDAGLVLLGAGVFSWLSLERVILQRLCSSGELPTALWTSLGIQLAPALVACSARLSVDGGEGDTLAKMLFGYGLLQLLFMLRLMPWYLSQPFNASFWSFSFGVSALATTGLHLGSGSDNGFFHTLAVPLFIFTNFIIAILLIRTFALLMQGKLLVRTERAVLMKAEDKE
;
A
#
# COMPACT_ATOMS: atom_id res chain seq x y z
N THR A 1 -3.14 -14.66 20.76
CA THR A 1 -3.40 -15.29 19.44
C THR A 1 -4.85 -15.16 19.04
N ASP A 2 -5.82 -15.55 19.88
CA ASP A 2 -7.26 -15.53 19.53
C ASP A 2 -7.80 -14.14 19.15
N ALA A 3 -7.47 -13.10 19.91
CA ALA A 3 -7.85 -11.73 19.56
C ALA A 3 -7.27 -11.29 18.19
N GLY A 4 -6.07 -11.78 17.85
CA GLY A 4 -5.44 -11.54 16.55
C GLY A 4 -6.22 -12.20 15.41
N LEU A 5 -6.72 -13.42 15.60
CA LEU A 5 -7.57 -14.12 14.62
C LEU A 5 -8.91 -13.41 14.43
N VAL A 6 -9.54 -12.92 15.51
CA VAL A 6 -10.82 -12.19 15.44
C VAL A 6 -10.65 -10.89 14.64
N LEU A 7 -9.61 -10.11 14.92
CA LEU A 7 -9.34 -8.86 14.20
C LEU A 7 -8.90 -9.11 12.75
N LEU A 8 -8.11 -10.14 12.50
CA LEU A 8 -7.75 -10.58 11.14
C LEU A 8 -9.01 -10.93 10.35
N GLY A 9 -9.92 -11.71 10.95
CA GLY A 9 -11.21 -12.05 10.34
C GLY A 9 -12.04 -10.81 10.01
N ALA A 10 -12.20 -9.90 10.97
CA ALA A 10 -12.91 -8.64 10.75
C ALA A 10 -12.32 -7.83 9.59
N GLY A 11 -11.00 -7.73 9.51
CA GLY A 11 -10.29 -7.04 8.43
C GLY A 11 -10.49 -7.71 7.06
N VAL A 12 -10.28 -9.03 6.97
CA VAL A 12 -10.38 -9.78 5.71
C VAL A 12 -11.81 -9.77 5.17
N PHE A 13 -12.81 -10.02 5.99
CA PHE A 13 -14.21 -10.02 5.54
C PHE A 13 -14.68 -8.61 5.17
N SER A 14 -14.26 -7.58 5.91
CA SER A 14 -14.54 -6.19 5.55
C SER A 14 -13.90 -5.80 4.21
N TRP A 15 -12.64 -6.17 4.01
CA TRP A 15 -11.93 -5.92 2.75
C TRP A 15 -12.65 -6.56 1.56
N LEU A 16 -12.95 -7.87 1.62
CA LEU A 16 -13.61 -8.57 0.50
C LEU A 16 -14.99 -7.98 0.18
N SER A 17 -15.71 -7.49 1.19
CA SER A 17 -16.99 -6.78 1.00
C SER A 17 -16.80 -5.44 0.28
N LEU A 18 -15.81 -4.64 0.69
CA LEU A 18 -15.55 -3.31 0.13
C LEU A 18 -14.91 -3.37 -1.26
N GLU A 19 -14.05 -4.34 -1.52
CA GLU A 19 -13.30 -4.46 -2.77
C GLU A 19 -14.22 -4.52 -3.99
N ARG A 20 -15.31 -5.28 -3.89
CA ARG A 20 -16.32 -5.38 -4.96
C ARG A 20 -16.95 -4.04 -5.30
N VAL A 21 -17.29 -3.25 -4.27
CA VAL A 21 -17.90 -1.92 -4.45
C VAL A 21 -16.91 -0.95 -5.06
N ILE A 22 -15.64 -1.01 -4.63
CA ILE A 22 -14.58 -0.14 -5.15
C ILE A 22 -14.31 -0.47 -6.62
N LEU A 23 -14.13 -1.74 -6.97
CA LEU A 23 -13.92 -2.16 -8.36
C LEU A 23 -15.11 -1.80 -9.25
N GLN A 24 -16.34 -2.01 -8.78
CA GLN A 24 -17.55 -1.60 -9.51
C GLN A 24 -17.56 -0.09 -9.76
N ARG A 25 -17.19 0.72 -8.75
CA ARG A 25 -17.08 2.18 -8.89
C ARG A 25 -15.99 2.58 -9.88
N LEU A 26 -14.87 1.89 -9.91
CA LEU A 26 -13.79 2.16 -10.86
C LEU A 26 -14.16 1.81 -12.30
N CYS A 27 -14.97 0.77 -12.52
CA CYS A 27 -15.41 0.35 -13.84
C CYS A 27 -16.65 1.11 -14.36
N SER A 28 -17.59 1.46 -13.47
CA SER A 28 -18.92 1.95 -13.86
C SER A 28 -19.17 3.42 -13.57
N SER A 29 -18.43 4.03 -12.64
CA SER A 29 -18.52 5.48 -12.40
C SER A 29 -17.52 6.20 -13.29
N GLY A 30 -17.83 7.44 -13.68
CA GLY A 30 -16.93 8.28 -14.49
C GLY A 30 -15.53 8.42 -13.88
N GLU A 31 -14.61 8.95 -14.69
CA GLU A 31 -13.19 9.05 -14.34
C GLU A 31 -12.96 9.68 -12.96
N LEU A 32 -12.09 9.06 -12.17
CA LEU A 32 -11.64 9.64 -10.91
C LEU A 32 -10.96 10.99 -11.19
N PRO A 33 -11.15 12.00 -10.33
CA PRO A 33 -10.28 13.16 -10.33
C PRO A 33 -8.81 12.73 -10.31
N THR A 34 -7.99 13.36 -11.15
CA THR A 34 -6.58 13.03 -11.35
C THR A 34 -5.77 12.99 -10.05
N ALA A 35 -6.11 13.83 -9.09
CA ALA A 35 -5.50 13.87 -7.75
C ALA A 35 -5.68 12.57 -6.95
N LEU A 36 -6.77 11.83 -7.19
CA LEU A 36 -7.10 10.60 -6.47
C LEU A 36 -6.49 9.35 -7.09
N TRP A 37 -5.93 9.43 -8.31
CA TRP A 37 -5.36 8.28 -8.99
C TRP A 37 -4.26 7.61 -8.17
N THR A 38 -3.39 8.41 -7.58
CA THR A 38 -2.31 7.91 -6.72
C THR A 38 -2.84 7.28 -5.43
N SER A 39 -4.03 7.65 -4.94
CA SER A 39 -4.64 6.97 -3.79
C SER A 39 -5.04 5.52 -4.07
N LEU A 40 -5.18 5.13 -5.35
CA LEU A 40 -5.37 3.73 -5.74
C LEU A 40 -4.17 2.85 -5.36
N GLY A 41 -3.01 3.46 -5.07
CA GLY A 41 -1.87 2.82 -4.40
C GLY A 41 -2.25 1.98 -3.19
N ILE A 42 -3.26 2.42 -2.42
CA ILE A 42 -3.76 1.72 -1.22
C ILE A 42 -4.30 0.32 -1.56
N GLN A 43 -4.83 0.10 -2.77
CA GLN A 43 -5.41 -1.19 -3.16
C GLN A 43 -4.39 -2.33 -3.19
N LEU A 44 -3.09 -2.04 -3.24
CA LEU A 44 -2.06 -3.07 -3.11
C LEU A 44 -1.97 -3.65 -1.69
N ALA A 45 -2.34 -2.86 -0.68
CA ALA A 45 -2.10 -3.20 0.72
C ALA A 45 -2.96 -4.34 1.30
N PRO A 46 -4.29 -4.42 1.06
CA PRO A 46 -5.17 -5.31 1.83
C PRO A 46 -4.73 -6.77 1.87
N ALA A 47 -4.44 -7.36 0.71
CA ALA A 47 -4.03 -8.76 0.61
C ALA A 47 -2.69 -9.05 1.30
N LEU A 48 -1.72 -8.16 1.13
CA LEU A 48 -0.36 -8.33 1.68
C LEU A 48 -0.33 -8.04 3.18
N VAL A 49 -1.13 -7.09 3.65
CA VAL A 49 -1.29 -6.80 5.08
C VAL A 49 -2.03 -7.95 5.76
N ALA A 50 -3.07 -8.50 5.13
CA ALA A 50 -3.74 -9.71 5.61
C ALA A 50 -2.78 -10.90 5.66
N CYS A 51 -1.92 -11.07 4.66
CA CYS A 51 -0.86 -12.08 4.66
C CYS A 51 0.12 -11.88 5.84
N SER A 52 0.60 -10.64 6.04
CA SER A 52 1.50 -10.31 7.14
C SER A 52 0.88 -10.57 8.50
N ALA A 53 -0.40 -10.21 8.67
CA ALA A 53 -1.14 -10.45 9.90
C ALA A 53 -1.39 -11.95 10.12
N ARG A 54 -1.72 -12.72 9.08
CA ARG A 54 -1.85 -14.18 9.14
C ARG A 54 -0.56 -14.83 9.63
N LEU A 55 0.58 -14.48 9.02
CA LEU A 55 1.91 -14.97 9.41
C LEU A 55 2.23 -14.60 10.87
N SER A 56 1.88 -13.39 11.29
CA SER A 56 2.15 -12.92 12.67
C SER A 56 1.33 -13.67 13.72
N VAL A 57 0.09 -14.07 13.39
CA VAL A 57 -0.82 -14.75 14.33
C VAL A 57 -0.60 -16.26 14.36
N ASP A 58 -0.12 -16.88 13.26
CA ASP A 58 0.11 -18.32 13.17
C ASP A 58 1.49 -18.79 13.63
N GLY A 59 2.29 -17.93 14.26
CA GLY A 59 3.66 -18.26 14.64
C GLY A 59 4.65 -18.26 13.46
N GLY A 60 4.26 -17.72 12.32
CA GLY A 60 5.15 -17.49 11.18
C GLY A 60 5.23 -18.63 10.16
N GLU A 61 4.44 -19.70 10.32
CA GLU A 61 4.37 -20.76 9.33
C GLU A 61 3.69 -20.27 8.05
N GLY A 62 4.36 -20.46 6.90
CA GLY A 62 3.83 -20.11 5.58
C GLY A 62 2.75 -21.08 5.11
N ASP A 63 1.59 -21.05 5.79
CA ASP A 63 0.43 -21.88 5.49
C ASP A 63 -0.19 -21.58 4.12
N THR A 64 -1.14 -22.41 3.70
CA THR A 64 -1.80 -22.28 2.39
C THR A 64 -2.50 -20.92 2.26
N LEU A 65 -3.13 -20.42 3.32
CA LEU A 65 -3.83 -19.15 3.30
C LEU A 65 -2.86 -17.96 3.09
N ALA A 66 -1.73 -17.93 3.81
CA ALA A 66 -0.70 -16.90 3.61
C ALA A 66 -0.17 -16.90 2.18
N LYS A 67 0.08 -18.08 1.59
CA LYS A 67 0.54 -18.21 0.19
C LYS A 67 -0.50 -17.73 -0.80
N MET A 68 -1.79 -18.02 -0.59
CA MET A 68 -2.89 -17.53 -1.44
C MET A 68 -3.02 -16.00 -1.37
N LEU A 69 -2.97 -15.42 -0.16
CA LEU A 69 -3.02 -13.98 0.05
C LEU A 69 -1.82 -13.27 -0.60
N PHE A 70 -0.62 -13.85 -0.46
CA PHE A 70 0.59 -13.33 -1.11
C PHE A 70 0.48 -13.38 -2.64
N GLY A 71 -0.01 -14.50 -3.19
CA GLY A 71 -0.24 -14.65 -4.63
C GLY A 71 -1.23 -13.61 -5.19
N TYR A 72 -2.31 -13.33 -4.46
CA TYR A 72 -3.23 -12.24 -4.83
C TYR A 72 -2.57 -10.86 -4.74
N GLY A 73 -1.75 -10.63 -3.71
CA GLY A 73 -0.94 -9.40 -3.61
C GLY A 73 0.03 -9.20 -4.78
N LEU A 74 0.65 -10.28 -5.28
CA LEU A 74 1.47 -10.23 -6.50
C LEU A 74 0.65 -9.89 -7.74
N LEU A 75 -0.56 -10.45 -7.89
CA LEU A 75 -1.46 -10.07 -8.99
C LEU A 75 -1.80 -8.58 -8.93
N GLN A 76 -2.12 -8.06 -7.74
CA GLN A 76 -2.42 -6.66 -7.54
C GLN A 76 -1.21 -5.76 -7.84
N LEU A 77 0.00 -6.21 -7.52
CA LEU A 77 1.23 -5.54 -7.92
C LEU A 77 1.37 -5.47 -9.44
N LEU A 78 1.08 -6.57 -10.16
CA LEU A 78 1.14 -6.57 -11.62
C LEU A 78 0.15 -5.60 -12.25
N PHE A 79 -1.07 -5.50 -11.71
CA PHE A 79 -2.03 -4.48 -12.13
C PHE A 79 -1.49 -3.08 -11.86
N MET A 80 -0.90 -2.85 -10.69
CA MET A 80 -0.30 -1.57 -10.35
C MET A 80 0.83 -1.20 -11.30
N LEU A 81 1.74 -2.13 -11.60
CA LEU A 81 2.85 -1.96 -12.53
C LEU A 81 2.36 -1.63 -13.94
N ARG A 82 1.29 -2.29 -14.40
CA ARG A 82 0.66 -2.00 -15.69
C ARG A 82 0.07 -0.58 -15.73
N LEU A 83 -0.48 -0.11 -14.62
CA LEU A 83 -1.07 1.23 -14.48
C LEU A 83 -0.04 2.32 -14.15
N MET A 84 1.25 1.98 -13.94
CA MET A 84 2.30 2.95 -13.59
C MET A 84 2.44 4.12 -14.57
N PRO A 85 2.41 3.94 -15.90
CA PRO A 85 2.51 5.07 -16.84
C PRO A 85 1.40 6.09 -16.63
N TRP A 86 0.22 5.63 -16.22
CA TRP A 86 -0.92 6.48 -15.94
C TRP A 86 -0.75 7.23 -14.61
N TYR A 87 -0.27 6.58 -13.55
CA TYR A 87 0.04 7.25 -12.28
C TYR A 87 1.14 8.30 -12.42
N LEU A 88 2.17 8.02 -13.22
CA LEU A 88 3.32 8.91 -13.44
C LEU A 88 3.02 10.07 -14.39
N SER A 89 1.85 10.10 -15.03
CA SER A 89 1.41 11.25 -15.83
C SER A 89 1.16 12.51 -14.98
N GLN A 90 0.92 12.32 -13.67
CA GLN A 90 0.68 13.39 -12.73
C GLN A 90 1.98 13.85 -12.06
N PRO A 91 2.12 15.15 -11.73
CA PRO A 91 3.26 15.62 -10.95
C PRO A 91 3.27 14.96 -9.57
N PHE A 92 4.48 14.74 -9.06
CA PHE A 92 4.69 14.16 -7.74
C PHE A 92 3.98 14.99 -6.66
N ASN A 93 3.20 14.31 -5.82
CA ASN A 93 2.44 14.88 -4.72
C ASN A 93 2.45 13.91 -3.51
N ALA A 94 1.97 14.38 -2.36
CA ALA A 94 2.01 13.60 -1.12
C ALA A 94 1.23 12.26 -1.21
N SER A 95 0.20 12.18 -2.04
CA SER A 95 -0.62 10.97 -2.19
C SER A 95 0.14 9.79 -2.80
N PHE A 96 1.32 9.99 -3.41
CA PHE A 96 2.21 8.88 -3.82
C PHE A 96 2.72 8.04 -2.64
N TRP A 97 2.65 8.54 -1.41
CA TRP A 97 2.96 7.73 -0.23
C TRP A 97 1.94 6.61 0.02
N SER A 98 0.77 6.65 -0.60
CA SER A 98 -0.23 5.56 -0.53
C SER A 98 0.34 4.19 -0.91
N PHE A 99 1.28 4.15 -1.87
CA PHE A 99 1.90 2.92 -2.36
C PHE A 99 2.84 2.30 -1.34
N SER A 100 3.46 3.13 -0.48
CA SER A 100 4.49 2.72 0.47
C SER A 100 4.04 1.58 1.38
N PHE A 101 2.79 1.63 1.85
CA PHE A 101 2.25 0.63 2.76
C PHE A 101 2.14 -0.74 2.09
N GLY A 102 1.58 -0.79 0.87
CA GLY A 102 1.45 -2.03 0.11
C GLY A 102 2.80 -2.64 -0.29
N VAL A 103 3.73 -1.83 -0.81
CA VAL A 103 5.06 -2.33 -1.20
C VAL A 103 5.91 -2.75 0.01
N SER A 104 5.75 -2.08 1.15
CA SER A 104 6.45 -2.50 2.39
C SER A 104 5.91 -3.83 2.89
N ALA A 105 4.58 -4.01 2.91
CA ALA A 105 3.97 -5.30 3.24
C ALA A 105 4.41 -6.40 2.28
N LEU A 106 4.55 -6.11 0.98
CA LEU A 106 5.06 -7.04 -0.03
C LEU A 106 6.47 -7.56 0.31
N ALA A 107 7.39 -6.64 0.63
CA ALA A 107 8.76 -7.00 0.94
C ALA A 107 8.85 -7.81 2.24
N THR A 108 8.15 -7.37 3.29
CA THR A 108 8.15 -8.06 4.58
C THR A 108 7.59 -9.48 4.46
N THR A 109 6.43 -9.64 3.83
CA THR A 109 5.81 -10.97 3.64
C THR A 109 6.61 -11.85 2.68
N GLY A 110 7.20 -11.27 1.63
CA GLY A 110 8.06 -11.98 0.70
C GLY A 110 9.32 -12.53 1.37
N LEU A 111 10.00 -11.72 2.20
CA LEU A 111 11.15 -12.15 2.99
C LEU A 111 10.77 -13.23 4.02
N HIS A 112 9.65 -13.07 4.71
CA HIS A 112 9.18 -14.04 5.71
C HIS A 112 8.84 -15.40 5.07
N LEU A 113 8.16 -15.41 3.92
CA LEU A 113 7.89 -16.64 3.18
C LEU A 113 9.16 -17.22 2.53
N GLY A 114 10.09 -16.37 2.12
CA GLY A 114 11.34 -16.76 1.48
C GLY A 114 12.41 -17.29 2.43
N SER A 115 12.35 -16.97 3.73
CA SER A 115 13.29 -17.49 4.74
C SER A 115 12.94 -18.91 5.21
N GLY A 116 11.70 -19.35 5.03
CA GLY A 116 11.24 -20.68 5.43
C GLY A 116 11.60 -21.81 4.46
N SER A 117 12.19 -21.52 3.29
CA SER A 117 12.56 -22.53 2.30
C SER A 117 13.85 -22.17 1.58
N ASP A 118 14.91 -22.98 1.74
CA ASP A 118 16.25 -22.69 1.19
C ASP A 118 16.32 -22.66 -0.36
N ASN A 119 15.32 -23.20 -1.08
CA ASN A 119 15.35 -23.23 -2.55
C ASN A 119 13.95 -23.16 -3.20
N GLY A 120 13.01 -22.43 -2.59
CA GLY A 120 11.61 -22.33 -3.05
C GLY A 120 11.34 -21.13 -3.96
N PHE A 121 10.20 -21.16 -4.66
CA PHE A 121 9.66 -20.05 -5.46
C PHE A 121 9.67 -18.71 -4.70
N PHE A 122 9.30 -18.73 -3.41
CA PHE A 122 9.27 -17.54 -2.55
C PHE A 122 10.68 -17.02 -2.21
N HIS A 123 11.68 -17.89 -2.09
CA HIS A 123 13.06 -17.49 -1.82
C HIS A 123 13.63 -16.66 -2.97
N THR A 124 13.43 -17.12 -4.21
CA THR A 124 13.87 -16.41 -5.42
C THR A 124 13.16 -15.05 -5.59
N LEU A 125 11.91 -14.93 -5.14
CA LEU A 125 11.16 -13.67 -5.20
C LEU A 125 11.49 -12.70 -4.07
N ALA A 126 11.87 -13.19 -2.91
CA ALA A 126 12.06 -12.38 -1.71
C ALA A 126 13.07 -11.24 -1.91
N VAL A 127 14.27 -11.55 -2.44
CA VAL A 127 15.34 -10.57 -2.64
C VAL A 127 14.98 -9.51 -3.71
N PRO A 128 14.51 -9.88 -4.92
CA PRO A 128 14.05 -8.90 -5.90
C PRO A 128 12.94 -7.99 -5.38
N LEU A 129 11.95 -8.54 -4.67
CA LEU A 129 10.85 -7.74 -4.10
C LEU A 129 11.34 -6.78 -3.02
N PHE A 130 12.26 -7.22 -2.16
CA PHE A 130 12.87 -6.36 -1.15
C PHE A 130 13.64 -5.19 -1.77
N ILE A 131 14.47 -5.45 -2.78
CA ILE A 131 15.21 -4.41 -3.50
C ILE A 131 14.24 -3.43 -4.19
N PHE A 132 13.21 -3.97 -4.86
CA PHE A 132 12.17 -3.19 -5.52
C PHE A 132 11.45 -2.24 -4.56
N THR A 133 11.04 -2.73 -3.40
CA THR A 133 10.38 -1.91 -2.38
C THR A 133 11.29 -0.79 -1.86
N ASN A 134 12.53 -1.11 -1.49
CA ASN A 134 13.48 -0.10 -1.00
C ASN A 134 13.77 0.97 -2.06
N PHE A 135 13.88 0.58 -3.33
CA PHE A 135 14.05 1.51 -4.44
C PHE A 135 12.87 2.48 -4.55
N ILE A 136 11.62 1.99 -4.44
CA ILE A 136 10.43 2.86 -4.43
C ILE A 136 10.46 3.81 -3.24
N ILE A 137 10.71 3.31 -2.03
CA ILE A 137 10.77 4.15 -0.82
C ILE A 137 11.85 5.22 -0.94
N ALA A 138 13.03 4.89 -1.48
CA ALA A 138 14.10 5.85 -1.73
C ALA A 138 13.67 6.96 -2.70
N ILE A 139 12.98 6.61 -3.80
CA ILE A 139 12.44 7.60 -4.73
C ILE A 139 11.43 8.52 -4.03
N LEU A 140 10.51 7.95 -3.24
CA LEU A 140 9.51 8.72 -2.50
C LEU A 140 10.17 9.69 -1.52
N LEU A 141 11.18 9.24 -0.79
CA LEU A 141 11.95 10.08 0.14
C LEU A 141 12.67 11.23 -0.57
N ILE A 142 13.40 10.94 -1.65
CA ILE A 142 14.13 11.96 -2.42
C ILE A 142 13.17 13.02 -2.97
N ARG A 143 12.04 12.58 -3.55
CA ARG A 143 11.03 13.48 -4.12
C ARG A 143 10.33 14.31 -3.05
N THR A 144 10.03 13.71 -1.89
CA THR A 144 9.43 14.41 -0.74
C THR A 144 10.38 15.46 -0.18
N PHE A 145 11.67 15.12 -0.04
CA PHE A 145 12.69 16.05 0.41
C PHE A 145 12.87 17.22 -0.57
N ALA A 146 12.85 16.96 -1.88
CA ALA A 146 12.88 18.00 -2.90
C ALA A 146 11.66 18.96 -2.79
N LEU A 147 10.45 18.42 -2.58
CA LEU A 147 9.25 19.25 -2.36
C LEU A 147 9.30 20.05 -1.07
N LEU A 148 9.86 19.47 0.00
CA LEU A 148 10.06 20.14 1.28
C LEU A 148 11.01 21.32 1.13
N MET A 149 12.14 21.13 0.44
CA MET A 149 13.11 22.19 0.15
C MET A 149 12.52 23.29 -0.75
N GLN A 150 11.55 22.97 -1.60
CA GLN A 150 10.81 23.96 -2.40
C GLN A 150 9.71 24.69 -1.63
N GLY A 151 9.42 24.32 -0.37
CA GLY A 151 8.35 24.91 0.43
C GLY A 151 6.94 24.62 -0.07
N LYS A 152 6.78 23.66 -0.99
CA LYS A 152 5.49 23.32 -1.63
C LYS A 152 4.77 22.14 -0.97
N LEU A 153 5.41 21.48 0.00
CA LEU A 153 4.87 20.28 0.63
C LEU A 153 3.72 20.58 1.60
N LEU A 154 3.83 21.67 2.35
CA LEU A 154 2.84 22.04 3.36
C LEU A 154 1.87 23.05 2.76
N VAL A 155 0.57 22.79 2.93
CA VAL A 155 -0.46 23.80 2.69
C VAL A 155 -0.24 24.90 3.72
N ARG A 156 0.28 26.03 3.27
CA ARG A 156 0.45 27.21 4.11
C ARG A 156 -0.93 27.81 4.31
N THR A 157 -1.67 27.34 5.31
CA THR A 157 -2.90 28.02 5.74
C THR A 157 -2.52 29.44 6.10
N GLU A 158 -3.10 30.42 5.42
CA GLU A 158 -2.83 31.83 5.71
C GLU A 158 -3.14 32.10 7.19
N ARG A 159 -2.19 32.71 7.91
CA ARG A 159 -2.35 33.04 9.35
C ARG A 159 -3.66 33.79 9.64
N ALA A 160 -4.18 34.54 8.67
CA ALA A 160 -5.46 35.24 8.75
C ALA A 160 -6.66 34.30 8.97
N VAL A 161 -6.63 33.07 8.47
CA VAL A 161 -7.69 32.07 8.68
C VAL A 161 -7.61 31.46 10.09
N LEU A 162 -6.39 31.27 10.61
CA LEU A 162 -6.16 30.77 11.97
C LEU A 162 -6.58 31.80 13.03
N MET A 163 -6.19 33.08 12.84
CA MET A 163 -6.55 34.16 13.76
C MET A 163 -8.06 34.43 13.79
N LYS A 164 -8.75 34.30 12.65
CA LYS A 164 -10.21 34.47 12.57
C LYS A 164 -11.00 33.31 13.22
N ALA A 165 -10.35 32.19 13.49
CA ALA A 165 -10.94 31.06 14.23
C ALA A 165 -10.77 31.22 15.75
N GLU A 166 -9.64 31.77 16.21
CA GLU A 166 -9.43 32.14 17.63
C GLU A 166 -10.36 33.27 18.09
N ASP A 167 -10.59 34.30 17.25
CA ASP A 167 -11.50 35.41 17.59
C ASP A 167 -13.00 35.01 17.62
N LYS A 168 -13.32 33.75 17.32
CA LYS A 168 -14.69 33.21 17.31
C LYS A 168 -15.00 32.24 18.47
N GLU A 169 -14.03 31.98 19.36
CA GLU A 169 -14.27 31.35 20.68
C GLU A 169 -14.39 32.41 21.78
#